data_AF-A0A7X4E8N5-F1
#
_entry.id   AF-A0A7X4E8N5-F1
#
_cell.length_a   1.000
_cell.length_b   1.000
_cell.length_c   1.000
_cell.angle_alpha   90.00
_cell.angle_beta   90.00
_cell.angle_gamma   90.00
#
_symmetry.space_group_name_H-M   'P 1'
#
loop_
_entity.id
_entity.type
_entity.pdbx_description
1 polymer ?
#
loop_
_entity_poly.entity_id
_entity_poly.type
_entity_poly.pdbx_seq_one_letter_code
_entity_poly.pdbx_strand_id
1 'polypeptide(L)'
;MPESGADRSLHEQDAARTGLTIPVGLLVALIVAVLAFSGIGTRYYVHGDLDAIHALLSLFFSINLLICYWETCLFLRPDDIGTRTEYWRERRRETGRTPAFEFFASKVPLTQVLSPTLWTDVWATYSQYDDSYTDRRTFGYNADIANGFVTPVPSLILYAAYTVDFLPALFTGILGVMAFWQWTYVTSVYWVSFFVAKRQTRISRRELYIYVLAINSFWVLCALLGLYVSIHLIVDGNYSILG
;
A
#
# COMPACT_ATOMS: atom_id res chain seq x y z
N MET A 1 37.70 0.73 -12.89
CA MET A 1 37.39 0.15 -11.57
C MET A 1 38.12 0.97 -10.52
N PRO A 2 37.44 2.00 -10.01
CA PRO A 2 36.89 2.04 -8.65
C PRO A 2 35.41 2.52 -8.73
N GLU A 3 34.46 2.39 -7.80
CA GLU A 3 34.40 2.31 -6.34
C GLU A 3 33.16 1.44 -5.99
N SER A 4 33.35 0.26 -5.39
CA SER A 4 32.25 -0.57 -4.86
C SER A 4 32.09 -0.41 -3.33
N GLY A 5 32.59 0.70 -2.78
CA GLY A 5 32.66 0.94 -1.33
C GLY A 5 31.70 2.00 -0.81
N ALA A 6 31.14 2.85 -1.67
CA ALA A 6 30.35 4.00 -1.23
C ALA A 6 28.93 3.61 -0.76
N ASP A 7 28.35 2.53 -1.27
CA ASP A 7 26.91 2.24 -1.08
C ASP A 7 26.59 1.27 0.08
N ARG A 8 27.60 0.58 0.62
CA ARG A 8 27.50 -0.11 1.93
C ARG A 8 27.30 0.88 3.08
N SER A 9 27.65 2.15 2.86
CA SER A 9 27.78 3.14 3.92
C SER A 9 26.45 3.58 4.55
N LEU A 10 25.31 3.54 3.85
CA LEU A 10 24.05 4.02 4.45
C LEU A 10 23.53 3.11 5.56
N HIS A 11 23.75 1.80 5.48
CA HIS A 11 23.34 0.86 6.54
C HIS A 11 24.45 0.55 7.56
N GLU A 12 25.73 0.59 7.16
CA GLU A 12 26.85 0.40 8.12
C GLU A 12 27.18 1.67 8.92
N GLN A 13 26.95 2.88 8.38
CA GLN A 13 27.15 4.14 9.14
C GLN A 13 26.00 4.45 10.11
N ASP A 14 24.83 3.83 9.95
CA ASP A 14 23.67 4.05 10.84
C ASP A 14 23.80 3.33 12.20
N ALA A 15 24.77 2.42 12.35
CA ALA A 15 25.10 1.79 13.64
C ALA A 15 25.64 2.80 14.69
N ALA A 16 26.02 4.00 14.27
CA ALA A 16 26.61 5.04 15.12
C ALA A 16 25.65 6.18 15.51
N ARG A 17 24.37 6.17 15.07
CA ARG A 17 23.41 7.23 15.40
C ARG A 17 22.57 6.83 16.62
N THR A 18 22.79 7.53 17.73
CA THR A 18 22.08 7.45 19.01
C THR A 18 20.63 7.98 18.94
N GLY A 19 19.84 7.48 17.99
CA GLY A 19 18.43 7.82 17.82
C GLY A 19 17.51 6.67 18.23
N LEU A 20 16.25 6.98 18.56
CA LEU A 20 15.22 5.96 18.77
C LEU A 20 14.95 5.23 17.44
N THR A 21 15.17 3.91 17.43
CA THR A 21 14.95 3.06 16.25
C THR A 21 13.72 2.18 16.44
N ILE A 22 12.98 1.91 15.37
CA ILE A 22 11.81 1.02 15.37
C ILE A 22 11.91 0.02 14.21
N PRO A 23 11.45 -1.24 14.36
CA PRO A 23 11.27 -2.13 13.22
C PRO A 23 10.26 -1.56 12.22
N VAL A 24 10.57 -1.60 10.92
CA VAL A 24 9.70 -1.04 9.87
C VAL A 24 8.30 -1.65 9.92
N GLY A 25 8.20 -2.97 10.10
CA GLY A 25 6.91 -3.66 10.18
C GLY A 25 6.05 -3.19 11.36
N LEU A 26 6.68 -2.92 12.51
CA LEU A 26 5.97 -2.36 13.67
C LEU A 26 5.51 -0.93 13.41
N LEU A 27 6.37 -0.10 12.81
CA LEU A 27 6.01 1.27 12.41
C LEU A 27 4.81 1.29 11.46
N VAL A 28 4.83 0.45 10.43
CA VAL A 28 3.74 0.31 9.46
C VAL A 28 2.45 -0.14 10.14
N ALA A 29 2.53 -1.16 11.00
CA ALA A 29 1.38 -1.62 11.78
C ALA A 29 0.81 -0.52 12.68
N LEU A 30 1.67 0.28 13.33
CA LEU A 30 1.24 1.40 14.17
C LEU A 30 0.56 2.50 13.36
N ILE A 31 1.12 2.89 12.20
CA ILE A 31 0.51 3.90 11.32
C ILE A 31 -0.88 3.45 10.89
N VAL A 32 -1.01 2.23 10.39
CA VAL A 32 -2.29 1.67 9.94
C VAL A 32 -3.28 1.54 11.09
N ALA A 33 -2.82 1.08 12.26
CA ALA A 33 -3.66 0.95 13.45
C ALA A 33 -4.16 2.31 13.95
N VAL A 34 -3.29 3.32 14.04
CA VAL A 34 -3.68 4.67 14.47
C VAL A 34 -4.72 5.25 13.51
N LEU A 35 -4.50 5.14 12.20
CA LEU A 35 -5.48 5.60 11.21
C LEU A 35 -6.80 4.85 11.38
N ALA A 36 -6.80 3.52 11.29
CA ALA A 36 -8.00 2.71 11.32
C ALA A 36 -8.82 2.90 12.62
N PHE A 37 -8.16 2.86 13.78
CA PHE A 37 -8.81 3.07 15.07
C PHE A 37 -9.29 4.51 15.26
N SER A 38 -8.66 5.50 14.62
CA SER A 38 -9.18 6.87 14.65
C SER A 38 -10.56 6.94 13.96
N GLY A 39 -10.72 6.31 12.79
CA GLY A 39 -12.02 6.22 12.13
C GLY A 39 -13.04 5.43 12.94
N ILE A 40 -12.70 4.23 13.39
CA ILE A 40 -13.60 3.37 14.18
C ILE A 40 -14.01 4.07 15.49
N GLY A 41 -13.05 4.64 16.22
CA GLY A 41 -13.31 5.35 17.46
C GLY A 41 -14.13 6.62 17.27
N THR A 42 -13.92 7.35 16.17
CA THR A 42 -14.74 8.53 15.82
C THR A 42 -16.16 8.12 15.50
N ARG A 43 -16.37 7.05 14.72
CA ARG A 43 -17.71 6.54 14.43
C ARG A 43 -18.43 6.16 15.71
N TYR A 44 -17.79 5.39 16.58
CA TYR A 44 -18.35 5.03 17.88
C TYR A 44 -18.72 6.25 18.72
N TYR A 45 -17.89 7.29 18.71
CA TYR A 45 -18.17 8.53 19.45
C TYR A 45 -19.36 9.32 18.87
N VAL A 46 -19.51 9.37 17.55
CA VAL A 46 -20.54 10.17 16.87
C VAL A 46 -21.88 9.43 16.77
N HIS A 47 -21.85 8.14 16.44
CA HIS A 47 -23.03 7.35 16.11
C HIS A 47 -23.38 6.30 17.20
N GLY A 48 -22.45 5.99 18.10
CA GLY A 48 -22.67 5.04 19.20
C GLY A 48 -22.61 3.56 18.80
N ASP A 49 -22.21 3.26 17.56
CA ASP A 49 -22.20 1.92 16.98
C ASP A 49 -20.78 1.43 16.64
N LEU A 50 -20.65 0.12 16.48
CA LEU A 50 -19.45 -0.54 15.98
C LEU A 50 -19.89 -1.51 14.88
N ASP A 51 -19.60 -1.15 13.64
CA ASP A 51 -19.95 -1.95 12.49
C ASP A 51 -18.71 -2.57 11.83
N ALA A 52 -18.84 -3.83 11.42
CA ALA A 52 -17.74 -4.60 10.85
C ALA A 52 -17.38 -4.13 9.43
N ILE A 53 -18.36 -3.66 8.65
CA ILE A 53 -18.14 -3.13 7.30
C ILE A 53 -17.39 -1.80 7.40
N HIS A 54 -17.84 -0.90 8.27
CA HIS A 54 -17.13 0.36 8.54
C HIS A 54 -15.70 0.11 9.03
N ALA A 55 -15.50 -0.82 9.97
CA ALA A 55 -14.16 -1.13 10.47
C ALA A 55 -13.24 -1.67 9.38
N LEU A 56 -13.74 -2.57 8.53
CA LEU A 56 -12.97 -3.12 7.41
C LEU A 56 -12.64 -2.06 6.35
N LEU A 57 -13.59 -1.18 6.01
CA LEU A 57 -13.36 -0.10 5.06
C LEU A 57 -12.44 1.00 5.64
N SER A 58 -12.52 1.28 6.94
CA SER A 58 -11.58 2.15 7.65
C SER A 58 -10.16 1.60 7.56
N LEU A 59 -9.98 0.29 7.75
CA LEU A 59 -8.69 -0.38 7.57
C LEU A 59 -8.22 -0.30 6.12
N PHE A 60 -9.11 -0.54 5.15
CA PHE A 60 -8.81 -0.47 3.73
C PHE A 60 -8.32 0.93 3.33
N PHE A 61 -9.03 2.01 3.71
CA PHE A 61 -8.61 3.38 3.43
C PHE A 61 -7.29 3.73 4.12
N SER A 62 -7.09 3.26 5.36
CA SER A 62 -5.84 3.48 6.11
C SER A 62 -4.62 2.85 5.42
N ILE A 63 -4.79 1.61 4.94
CA ILE A 63 -3.77 0.93 4.14
C ILE A 63 -3.56 1.68 2.82
N ASN A 64 -4.61 2.06 2.11
CA ASN A 64 -4.50 2.79 0.84
C ASN A 64 -3.74 4.10 0.99
N LEU A 65 -4.00 4.89 2.02
CA LEU A 65 -3.28 6.15 2.23
C LEU A 65 -1.78 5.92 2.44
N LEU A 66 -1.40 4.87 3.18
CA LEU A 66 0.00 4.51 3.35
C LEU A 66 0.63 4.00 2.04
N ILE A 67 -0.08 3.15 1.29
CA ILE A 67 0.38 2.68 -0.02
C ILE A 67 0.54 3.85 -0.99
N CYS A 68 -0.41 4.77 -1.06
CA CYS A 68 -0.32 5.96 -1.93
C CYS A 68 0.92 6.80 -1.63
N TYR A 69 1.27 6.92 -0.36
CA TYR A 69 2.50 7.58 0.04
C TYR A 69 3.74 6.80 -0.45
N TRP A 70 3.74 5.47 -0.37
CA TRP A 70 4.82 4.65 -0.94
C TRP A 70 4.88 4.77 -2.47
N GLU A 71 3.76 4.78 -3.17
CA GLU A 71 3.67 4.94 -4.63
C GLU A 71 4.15 6.32 -5.08
N THR A 72 3.90 7.35 -4.26
CA THR A 72 4.51 8.67 -4.46
C THR A 72 6.03 8.58 -4.31
N CYS A 73 6.55 7.83 -3.33
CA CYS A 73 7.99 7.61 -3.18
C CYS A 73 8.59 6.84 -4.37
N LEU A 74 7.87 5.86 -4.94
CA LEU A 74 8.21 5.16 -6.19
C LEU A 74 8.39 6.15 -7.35
N PHE A 75 7.49 7.13 -7.48
CA PHE A 75 7.61 8.17 -8.50
C PHE A 75 8.77 9.15 -8.24
N LEU A 76 9.04 9.49 -6.98
CA LEU A 76 10.08 10.47 -6.62
C LEU A 76 11.50 9.92 -6.77
N ARG A 77 11.68 8.60 -6.63
CA ARG A 77 13.00 7.95 -6.63
C ARG A 77 13.08 6.71 -7.53
N PRO A 78 12.64 6.79 -8.80
CA PRO A 78 12.58 5.63 -9.69
C PRO A 78 13.97 5.07 -10.03
N ASP A 79 14.98 5.93 -10.13
CA ASP A 79 16.34 5.53 -10.50
C ASP A 79 17.04 4.75 -9.37
N ASP A 80 16.65 4.99 -8.12
CA ASP A 80 17.22 4.31 -6.96
C ASP A 80 16.72 2.85 -6.86
N ILE A 81 15.54 2.55 -7.41
CA ILE A 81 14.87 1.25 -7.22
C ILE A 81 15.67 0.11 -7.85
N GLY A 82 16.25 0.30 -9.03
CA GLY A 82 17.06 -0.73 -9.69
C GLY A 82 18.23 -1.17 -8.82
N THR A 83 19.02 -0.20 -8.33
CA THR A 83 20.17 -0.44 -7.45
C THR A 83 19.75 -1.05 -6.12
N ARG A 84 18.68 -0.55 -5.49
CA ARG A 84 18.14 -1.11 -4.24
C ARG A 84 17.62 -2.53 -4.44
N THR A 85 17.05 -2.83 -5.61
CA THR A 85 16.57 -4.17 -5.97
C THR A 85 17.75 -5.15 -6.02
N GLU A 86 18.89 -4.75 -6.59
CA GLU A 86 20.10 -5.57 -6.60
C GLU A 86 20.62 -5.82 -5.17
N TYR A 87 20.69 -4.80 -4.33
CA TYR A 87 21.05 -4.92 -2.91
C TYR A 87 20.19 -5.98 -2.18
N TRP A 88 18.86 -5.90 -2.32
CA TRP A 88 17.96 -6.85 -1.67
C TRP A 88 18.06 -8.26 -2.25
N ARG A 89 18.42 -8.40 -3.53
CA ARG A 89 18.68 -9.70 -4.18
C ARG A 89 19.92 -10.37 -3.60
N GLU A 90 20.99 -9.61 -3.40
CA GLU A 90 22.21 -10.10 -2.77
C GLU A 90 21.94 -10.52 -1.32
N ARG A 91 21.24 -9.67 -0.57
CA ARG A 91 20.90 -9.95 0.83
C ARG A 91 20.01 -11.19 1.00
N ARG A 92 19.12 -11.47 0.04
CA ARG A 92 18.36 -12.74 -0.02
C ARG A 92 19.28 -13.94 -0.22
N ARG A 93 20.31 -13.84 -1.06
CA ARG A 93 21.27 -14.93 -1.28
C ARG A 93 22.09 -15.21 -0.02
N GLU A 94 22.44 -14.17 0.74
CA GLU A 94 23.19 -14.28 1.99
C GLU A 94 22.34 -14.86 3.14
N THR A 95 21.13 -14.36 3.32
CA THR A 95 20.29 -14.68 4.50
C THR A 95 19.31 -15.82 4.28
N GLY A 96 19.01 -16.17 3.02
CA GLY A 96 17.94 -17.11 2.66
C GLY A 96 16.52 -16.60 2.93
N ARG A 97 16.36 -15.38 3.47
CA ARG A 97 15.06 -14.79 3.82
C ARG A 97 14.45 -14.03 2.64
N THR A 98 13.14 -13.86 2.67
CA THR A 98 12.48 -13.04 1.66
C THR A 98 12.83 -11.56 1.88
N PRO A 99 13.15 -10.81 0.81
CA PRO A 99 13.46 -9.38 0.87
C PRO A 99 12.44 -8.55 1.65
N ALA A 100 11.14 -8.78 1.41
CA ALA A 100 10.09 -8.09 2.13
C ALA A 100 10.15 -8.34 3.65
N PHE A 101 10.36 -9.60 4.07
CA PHE A 101 10.45 -9.93 5.49
C PHE A 101 11.68 -9.28 6.14
N GLU A 102 12.84 -9.35 5.48
CA GLU A 102 14.08 -8.76 6.00
C GLU A 102 13.97 -7.23 6.11
N PHE A 103 13.33 -6.56 5.14
CA PHE A 103 13.06 -5.13 5.21
C PHE A 103 12.11 -4.77 6.36
N PHE A 104 10.98 -5.47 6.50
CA PHE A 104 10.05 -5.21 7.61
C PHE A 104 10.66 -5.52 8.99
N ALA A 105 11.62 -6.44 9.07
CA ALA A 105 12.36 -6.72 10.29
C ALA A 105 13.50 -5.71 10.57
N SER A 106 13.93 -4.94 9.56
CA SER A 106 15.00 -3.96 9.69
C SER A 106 14.59 -2.81 10.63
N LYS A 107 15.57 -2.29 11.37
CA LYS A 107 15.37 -1.16 12.28
C LYS A 107 15.73 0.13 11.57
N VAL A 108 14.85 1.12 11.66
CA VAL A 108 15.06 2.43 11.05
C VAL A 108 14.98 3.53 12.10
N PRO A 109 15.80 4.59 12.00
CA PRO A 109 15.64 5.77 12.84
C PRO A 109 14.30 6.46 12.57
N LEU A 110 13.61 6.90 13.62
CA LEU A 110 12.33 7.61 13.47
C LEU A 110 12.43 8.90 12.64
N THR A 111 13.61 9.52 12.56
CA THR A 111 13.86 10.68 11.73
C THR A 111 13.78 10.39 10.23
N GLN A 112 13.89 9.12 9.82
CA GLN A 112 13.82 8.70 8.43
C GLN A 112 12.41 8.24 8.01
N VAL A 113 11.41 8.29 8.90
CA VAL A 113 10.03 7.84 8.62
C VAL A 113 9.39 8.59 7.46
N LEU A 114 9.74 9.85 7.23
CA LEU A 114 9.23 10.64 6.09
C LEU A 114 10.22 10.69 4.91
N SER A 115 11.30 9.91 4.96
CA SER A 115 12.31 9.88 3.90
C SER A 115 11.81 9.06 2.71
N PRO A 116 11.71 9.64 1.49
CA PRO A 116 11.38 8.87 0.30
C PRO A 116 12.37 7.73 0.04
N THR A 117 13.65 7.92 0.40
CA THR A 117 14.71 6.92 0.26
C THR A 117 14.51 5.70 1.17
N LEU A 118 13.81 5.85 2.30
CA LEU A 118 13.45 4.67 3.09
C LEU A 118 12.38 3.85 2.37
N TRP A 119 11.36 4.51 1.83
CA TRP A 119 10.19 3.85 1.26
C TRP A 119 10.42 3.32 -0.15
N THR A 120 11.49 3.74 -0.83
CA THR A 120 11.95 3.05 -2.05
C THR A 120 12.25 1.58 -1.81
N ASP A 121 12.62 1.19 -0.59
CA ASP A 121 12.89 -0.22 -0.28
C ASP A 121 11.65 -1.10 -0.29
N VAL A 122 10.46 -0.54 -0.03
CA VAL A 122 9.21 -1.29 -0.21
C VAL A 122 9.11 -1.74 -1.66
N TRP A 123 9.32 -0.82 -2.60
CA TRP A 123 9.24 -1.12 -4.03
C TRP A 123 10.42 -1.94 -4.53
N ALA A 124 11.62 -1.71 -4.02
CA ALA A 124 12.79 -2.50 -4.38
C ALA A 124 12.68 -3.97 -3.91
N THR A 125 12.10 -4.20 -2.73
CA THR A 125 11.82 -5.56 -2.25
C THR A 125 10.67 -6.20 -3.03
N TYR A 126 9.62 -5.44 -3.39
CA TYR A 126 8.53 -5.93 -4.22
C TYR A 126 8.95 -6.23 -5.66
N SER A 127 9.91 -5.46 -6.21
CA SER A 127 10.48 -5.63 -7.55
C SER A 127 11.18 -6.98 -7.77
N GLN A 128 11.47 -7.71 -6.69
CA GLN A 128 11.96 -9.09 -6.75
C GLN A 128 10.89 -10.08 -7.20
N TYR A 129 9.62 -9.75 -6.99
CA TYR A 129 8.48 -10.59 -7.34
C TYR A 129 7.82 -10.13 -8.64
N ASP A 130 7.86 -8.83 -8.92
CA ASP A 130 7.40 -8.25 -10.17
C ASP A 130 8.38 -7.17 -10.65
N ASP A 131 9.14 -7.45 -11.70
CA ASP A 131 10.13 -6.52 -12.26
C ASP A 131 9.51 -5.29 -12.92
N SER A 132 8.18 -5.23 -13.08
CA SER A 132 7.49 -4.09 -13.69
C SER A 132 7.73 -2.79 -12.95
N TYR A 133 7.97 -2.82 -11.64
CA TYR A 133 8.27 -1.63 -10.85
C TYR A 133 9.67 -1.04 -11.12
N THR A 134 10.53 -1.75 -11.86
CA THR A 134 11.81 -1.21 -12.36
C THR A 134 11.72 -0.66 -13.78
N ASP A 135 10.62 -0.91 -14.50
CA ASP A 135 10.41 -0.44 -15.87
C ASP A 135 9.20 0.49 -15.95
N ARG A 136 9.48 1.78 -16.17
CA ARG A 136 8.48 2.85 -16.22
C ARG A 136 7.46 2.70 -17.35
N ARG A 137 7.71 1.80 -18.31
CA ARG A 137 6.81 1.57 -19.46
C ARG A 137 5.71 0.54 -19.15
N THR A 138 5.79 -0.11 -17.99
CA THR A 138 4.86 -1.18 -17.65
C THR A 138 3.56 -0.65 -17.09
N PHE A 139 2.49 -1.44 -17.23
CA PHE A 139 1.19 -1.12 -16.66
C PHE A 139 1.26 -0.97 -15.13
N GLY A 140 1.89 -1.93 -14.44
CA GLY A 140 1.97 -1.92 -12.97
C GLY A 140 2.60 -0.64 -12.42
N TYR A 141 3.74 -0.23 -12.97
CA TYR A 141 4.40 1.03 -12.57
C TYR A 141 3.49 2.25 -12.73
N ASN A 142 2.83 2.40 -13.89
CA ASN A 142 2.00 3.57 -14.16
C ASN A 142 0.68 3.55 -13.37
N ALA A 143 0.11 2.36 -13.16
CA ALA A 143 -1.13 2.18 -12.40
C ALA A 143 -0.94 2.59 -10.94
N ASP A 144 0.14 2.14 -10.30
CA ASP A 144 0.41 2.42 -8.90
C ASP A 144 0.81 3.89 -8.69
N ILE A 145 1.57 4.49 -9.61
CA ILE A 145 1.81 5.95 -9.55
C ILE A 145 0.50 6.71 -9.69
N ALA A 146 -0.37 6.32 -10.63
CA ALA A 146 -1.67 6.96 -10.75
C ALA A 146 -2.44 6.84 -9.43
N ASN A 147 -2.48 5.67 -8.80
CA ASN A 147 -3.10 5.49 -7.48
C ASN A 147 -2.52 6.47 -6.46
N GLY A 148 -1.20 6.53 -6.33
CA GLY A 148 -0.51 7.38 -5.36
C GLY A 148 -0.83 8.87 -5.45
N PHE A 149 -1.10 9.38 -6.65
CA PHE A 149 -1.42 10.80 -6.85
C PHE A 149 -2.93 11.10 -6.89
N VAL A 150 -3.76 10.19 -7.39
CA VAL A 150 -5.17 10.49 -7.68
C VAL A 150 -6.13 9.94 -6.64
N THR A 151 -5.77 8.90 -5.89
CA THR A 151 -6.68 8.29 -4.90
C THR A 151 -6.56 8.79 -3.46
N PRO A 152 -5.51 9.49 -2.98
CA PRO A 152 -5.49 10.00 -1.60
C PRO A 152 -6.67 10.89 -1.25
N VAL A 153 -7.00 11.84 -2.14
CA VAL A 153 -8.10 12.79 -1.93
C VAL A 153 -9.46 12.08 -1.87
N PRO A 154 -9.87 11.27 -2.86
CA PRO A 154 -11.14 10.55 -2.76
C PRO A 154 -11.14 9.53 -1.61
N SER A 155 -10.01 8.90 -1.27
CA SER A 155 -9.91 8.04 -0.08
C SER A 155 -10.19 8.80 1.21
N LEU A 156 -9.63 10.00 1.41
CA LEU A 156 -9.87 10.81 2.60
C LEU A 156 -11.33 11.28 2.67
N ILE A 157 -11.90 11.69 1.54
CA ILE A 157 -13.32 12.11 1.47
C ILE A 157 -14.22 10.93 1.83
N LEU A 158 -14.04 9.77 1.20
CA LEU A 158 -14.83 8.57 1.50
C LEU A 158 -14.63 8.11 2.94
N TYR A 159 -13.39 8.16 3.44
CA TYR A 159 -13.10 7.75 4.80
C TYR A 159 -13.82 8.64 5.82
N ALA A 160 -13.76 9.95 5.66
CA ALA A 160 -14.50 10.88 6.52
C ALA A 160 -16.02 10.72 6.34
N ALA A 161 -16.52 10.55 5.11
CA ALA A 161 -17.95 10.44 4.83
C ALA A 161 -18.54 9.17 5.45
N TYR A 162 -17.82 8.06 5.41
CA TYR A 162 -18.26 6.79 6.01
C TYR A 162 -18.18 6.81 7.54
N THR A 163 -17.45 7.77 8.12
CA THR A 163 -17.20 7.86 9.56
C THR A 163 -18.12 8.83 10.29
N VAL A 164 -18.49 9.95 9.65
CA VAL A 164 -19.26 11.03 10.29
C VAL A 164 -20.41 11.56 9.42
N ASP A 165 -20.71 10.90 8.30
CA ASP A 165 -21.83 11.23 7.41
C ASP A 165 -21.87 12.69 6.92
N PHE A 166 -20.70 13.36 6.84
CA PHE A 166 -20.65 14.81 6.55
C PHE A 166 -21.11 15.18 5.13
N LEU A 167 -21.08 14.22 4.21
CA LEU A 167 -21.48 14.40 2.81
C LEU A 167 -22.78 13.63 2.56
N PRO A 168 -23.74 14.12 1.73
CA PRO A 168 -24.96 13.37 1.47
C PRO A 168 -24.66 12.01 0.84
N ALA A 169 -25.37 10.97 1.31
CA ALA A 169 -25.14 9.58 0.92
C ALA A 169 -25.11 9.36 -0.60
N LEU A 170 -25.95 10.07 -1.36
CA LEU A 170 -25.93 10.02 -2.83
C LEU A 170 -24.57 10.42 -3.42
N PHE A 171 -23.99 11.55 -2.98
CA PHE A 171 -22.70 12.01 -3.49
C PHE A 171 -21.56 11.10 -3.04
N THR A 172 -21.60 10.67 -1.78
CA THR A 172 -20.64 9.70 -1.23
C THR A 172 -20.68 8.39 -2.00
N GLY A 173 -21.87 7.87 -2.28
CA GLY A 173 -22.06 6.64 -3.05
C GLY A 173 -21.58 6.77 -4.50
N ILE A 174 -21.83 7.89 -5.19
CA ILE A 174 -21.30 8.12 -6.55
C ILE A 174 -19.76 8.13 -6.54
N LEU A 175 -19.16 8.88 -5.62
CA LEU A 175 -17.71 8.92 -5.47
C LEU A 175 -17.14 7.53 -5.15
N GLY A 176 -17.81 6.80 -4.25
CA GLY A 176 -17.45 5.45 -3.84
C GLY A 176 -17.50 4.49 -5.02
N VAL A 177 -18.58 4.48 -5.81
CA VAL A 177 -18.71 3.62 -7.00
C VAL A 177 -17.55 3.88 -7.98
N MET A 178 -17.21 5.15 -8.23
CA MET A 178 -16.11 5.50 -9.12
C MET A 178 -14.76 4.98 -8.61
N ALA A 179 -14.43 5.26 -7.34
CA ALA A 179 -13.16 4.89 -6.75
C ALA A 179 -13.02 3.36 -6.58
N PHE A 180 -14.04 2.70 -6.05
CA PHE A 180 -14.03 1.26 -5.83
C PHE A 180 -14.02 0.46 -7.13
N TRP A 181 -14.76 0.89 -8.15
CA TRP A 181 -14.65 0.26 -9.46
C TRP A 181 -13.25 0.41 -10.05
N GLN A 182 -12.62 1.59 -9.90
CA GLN A 182 -11.26 1.81 -10.36
C GLN A 182 -10.28 0.83 -9.69
N TRP A 183 -10.31 0.67 -8.36
CA TRP A 183 -9.45 -0.30 -7.67
C TRP A 183 -9.70 -1.74 -8.13
N THR A 184 -10.96 -2.17 -8.25
CA THR A 184 -11.30 -3.52 -8.73
C THR A 184 -10.77 -3.75 -10.14
N TYR A 185 -11.02 -2.80 -11.05
CA TYR A 185 -10.62 -2.92 -12.46
C TYR A 185 -9.11 -2.91 -12.63
N VAL A 186 -8.42 -1.91 -12.07
CA VAL A 186 -6.97 -1.74 -12.22
C VAL A 186 -6.22 -2.93 -11.63
N THR A 187 -6.61 -3.41 -10.45
CA THR A 187 -5.98 -4.60 -9.84
C THR A 187 -6.20 -5.86 -10.68
N SER A 188 -7.39 -6.02 -11.26
CA SER A 188 -7.69 -7.15 -12.15
C SER A 188 -6.86 -7.09 -13.43
N VAL A 189 -6.72 -5.89 -14.03
CA VAL A 189 -5.87 -5.67 -15.21
C VAL A 189 -4.40 -5.88 -14.89
N TYR A 190 -3.95 -5.54 -13.68
CA TYR A 190 -2.60 -5.85 -13.21
C TYR A 190 -2.32 -7.36 -13.27
N TRP A 191 -3.22 -8.20 -12.75
CA TRP A 191 -3.06 -9.65 -12.87
C TRP A 191 -2.99 -10.12 -14.32
N VAL A 192 -3.88 -9.64 -15.18
CA VAL A 192 -3.86 -9.98 -16.61
C VAL A 192 -2.49 -9.59 -17.21
N SER A 193 -2.02 -8.37 -16.96
CA SER A 193 -0.71 -7.89 -17.40
C SER A 193 0.43 -8.79 -16.91
N PHE A 194 0.40 -9.18 -15.63
CA PHE A 194 1.40 -10.05 -15.00
C PHE A 194 1.51 -11.41 -15.71
N PHE A 195 0.37 -12.05 -15.95
CA PHE A 195 0.32 -13.37 -16.57
C PHE A 195 0.62 -13.35 -18.07
N VAL A 196 0.13 -12.35 -18.80
CA VAL A 196 0.39 -12.17 -20.24
C VAL A 196 1.88 -11.90 -20.49
N ALA A 197 2.52 -11.10 -19.64
CA ALA A 197 3.96 -10.86 -19.68
C ALA A 197 4.81 -12.05 -19.19
N LYS A 198 4.18 -13.16 -18.79
CA LYS A 198 4.81 -14.38 -18.26
C LYS A 198 5.69 -14.12 -17.02
N ARG A 199 5.38 -13.10 -16.21
CA ARG A 199 6.18 -12.76 -15.02
C ARG A 199 6.14 -13.86 -13.94
N GLN A 200 5.05 -14.63 -13.89
CA GLN A 200 4.89 -15.79 -13.02
C GLN A 200 5.98 -16.87 -13.19
N THR A 201 6.64 -16.95 -14.34
CA THR A 201 7.67 -17.98 -14.57
C THR A 201 9.00 -17.66 -13.88
N ARG A 202 9.15 -16.44 -13.34
CA ARG A 202 10.39 -15.94 -12.73
C ARG A 202 10.40 -16.07 -11.21
N ILE A 203 9.27 -16.45 -10.61
CA ILE A 203 9.09 -16.56 -9.17
C ILE A 203 8.60 -17.96 -8.78
N SER A 204 8.81 -18.33 -7.51
CA SER A 204 8.28 -19.59 -6.99
C SER A 204 6.76 -19.54 -6.85
N ARG A 205 6.11 -20.72 -6.82
CA ARG A 205 4.66 -20.82 -6.57
C ARG A 205 4.25 -20.15 -5.26
N ARG A 206 5.05 -20.30 -4.21
CA ARG A 206 4.78 -19.68 -2.90
C ARG A 206 4.78 -18.15 -3.02
N GLU A 207 5.75 -17.58 -3.73
CA GLU A 207 5.83 -16.13 -3.94
C GLU A 207 4.68 -15.62 -4.79
N LEU A 208 4.29 -16.36 -5.84
CA LEU A 208 3.12 -16.06 -6.65
C LEU A 208 1.85 -15.99 -5.79
N TYR A 209 1.60 -17.01 -4.96
CA TYR A 209 0.41 -17.04 -4.11
C TYR A 209 0.40 -15.90 -3.09
N ILE A 210 1.52 -15.62 -2.43
CA ILE A 210 1.57 -14.61 -1.37
C ILE A 210 1.57 -13.20 -1.95
N TYR A 211 2.55 -12.87 -2.79
CA TYR A 211 2.85 -11.49 -3.18
C TYR A 211 2.05 -11.00 -4.38
N VAL A 212 1.58 -11.91 -5.22
CA VAL A 212 0.82 -11.55 -6.42
C VAL A 212 -0.66 -11.82 -6.22
N LEU A 213 -1.06 -13.00 -5.73
CA LEU A 213 -2.48 -13.33 -5.61
C LEU A 213 -3.08 -12.82 -4.29
N ALA A 214 -2.60 -13.28 -3.14
CA ALA A 214 -3.26 -12.99 -1.86
C ALA A 214 -3.31 -11.50 -1.52
N ILE A 215 -2.20 -10.77 -1.67
CA ILE A 215 -2.15 -9.33 -1.40
C ILE A 215 -3.09 -8.56 -2.36
N ASN A 216 -3.09 -8.87 -3.66
CA ASN A 216 -3.96 -8.20 -4.62
C ASN A 216 -5.43 -8.62 -4.50
N SER A 217 -5.72 -9.82 -4.01
CA SER A 217 -7.09 -10.26 -3.72
C SER A 217 -7.74 -9.41 -2.63
N PHE A 218 -6.96 -8.94 -1.65
CA PHE A 218 -7.47 -8.00 -0.65
C PHE A 218 -7.99 -6.71 -1.32
N TRP A 219 -7.24 -6.16 -2.28
CA TRP A 219 -7.63 -4.98 -3.05
C TRP A 219 -8.90 -5.19 -3.87
N VAL A 220 -9.04 -6.35 -4.52
CA VAL A 220 -10.25 -6.66 -5.30
C VAL A 220 -11.45 -6.88 -4.38
N LEU A 221 -11.33 -7.71 -3.35
CA LEU A 221 -12.46 -8.12 -2.50
C LEU A 221 -12.96 -6.97 -1.62
N CYS A 222 -12.06 -6.20 -1.01
CA CYS A 222 -12.47 -5.04 -0.21
C CYS A 222 -13.03 -3.93 -1.10
N ALA A 223 -12.50 -3.74 -2.31
CA ALA A 223 -13.08 -2.78 -3.23
C ALA A 223 -14.48 -3.21 -3.71
N LEU A 224 -14.72 -4.49 -3.97
CA LEU A 224 -16.06 -5.00 -4.30
C LEU A 224 -17.05 -4.80 -3.14
N LEU A 225 -16.62 -4.97 -1.89
CA LEU A 225 -17.44 -4.64 -0.73
C LEU A 225 -17.73 -3.12 -0.66
N GLY A 226 -16.71 -2.29 -0.88
CA GLY A 226 -16.88 -0.84 -0.96
C GLY A 226 -17.85 -0.42 -2.07
N LEU A 227 -17.79 -1.08 -3.22
CA LEU A 227 -18.71 -0.88 -4.34
C LEU A 227 -20.15 -1.24 -3.94
N TYR A 228 -20.34 -2.39 -3.28
CA TYR A 228 -21.63 -2.80 -2.73
C TYR A 228 -22.21 -1.74 -1.77
N VAL A 229 -21.41 -1.29 -0.80
CA VAL A 229 -21.81 -0.21 0.13
C VAL A 229 -22.17 1.06 -0.62
N SER A 230 -21.35 1.47 -1.57
CA SER A 230 -21.55 2.71 -2.33
C SER A 230 -22.84 2.68 -3.15
N ILE A 231 -23.20 1.53 -3.72
CA ILE A 231 -24.47 1.33 -4.42
C ILE A 231 -25.64 1.49 -3.45
N HIS A 232 -25.55 0.92 -2.24
CA HIS A 232 -26.57 1.08 -1.21
C HIS A 232 -26.72 2.52 -0.73
N LEU A 233 -25.63 3.27 -0.60
CA LEU A 233 -25.71 4.71 -0.30
C LEU A 233 -26.50 5.49 -1.37
N ILE A 234 -26.39 5.10 -2.65
CA ILE A 234 -27.15 5.71 -3.75
C ILE A 234 -28.62 5.30 -3.71
N VAL A 235 -28.89 4.00 -3.56
CA VAL A 235 -30.24 3.43 -3.65
C VAL A 235 -31.08 3.80 -2.43
N ASP A 236 -30.50 3.66 -1.23
CA ASP A 236 -31.19 3.87 0.03
C ASP A 236 -31.15 5.35 0.45
N GLY A 237 -30.23 6.13 -0.12
CA GLY A 237 -30.10 7.57 0.13
C GLY A 237 -29.65 7.94 1.54
N ASN A 238 -29.08 6.98 2.29
CA ASN A 238 -28.65 7.15 3.68
C ASN A 238 -27.46 6.20 3.99
N TYR A 239 -26.92 6.26 5.22
CA TYR A 239 -25.73 5.52 5.66
C TYR A 239 -26.01 4.21 6.43
N SER A 240 -27.26 3.74 6.51
CA SER A 240 -27.65 2.60 7.37
C SER A 240 -26.93 1.29 7.06
N ILE A 241 -26.37 1.13 5.85
CA ILE A 241 -25.58 -0.04 5.48
C ILE A 241 -24.24 -0.13 6.24
N LEU A 242 -23.80 0.98 6.84
CA LEU A 242 -22.60 1.05 7.67
C LEU A 242 -22.90 0.92 9.18
N GLY A 243 -24.15 0.63 9.56
CA GLY A 243 -24.64 0.65 10.94
C GLY A 243 -25.68 1.74 11.14
#